data_AF-U9TB22-F1
#
_entry.id   AF-U9TB22-F1
#
_cell.length_a   1.000
_cell.length_b   1.000
_cell.length_c   1.000
_cell.angle_alpha   90.00
_cell.angle_beta   90.00
_cell.angle_gamma   90.00
#
_symmetry.space_group_name_H-M   'P 1'
#
loop_
_entity.id
_entity.type
_entity.pdbx_description
1 polymer ?
#
loop_
_entity_poly.entity_id
_entity_poly.type
_entity_poly.pdbx_seq_one_letter_code
_entity_poly.pdbx_strand_id
1 'polypeptide(L)'
;ILKLITKHFHLHSLIPNDSNEYFSTDEIWIISVKEMYDFYIKYDLRNIWAYMWMNWYQKDHWILWARAANSDELCLFKTTMLIESHWKVVKQDFLPKFFKLRLDLMVFIIINRLLP
;
A
#
# COMPACT_ATOMS: atom_id res chain seq x y z
N ILE A 1 -16.32 -3.78 2.39
CA ILE A 1 -15.30 -2.91 1.76
C ILE A 1 -13.93 -3.13 2.40
N LEU A 2 -13.67 -2.75 3.67
CA LEU A 2 -12.31 -2.87 4.25
C LEU A 2 -11.72 -4.27 4.18
N LYS A 3 -12.49 -5.31 4.55
CA LYS A 3 -12.06 -6.72 4.41
C LYS A 3 -11.64 -7.10 2.98
N LEU A 4 -12.34 -6.56 1.98
CA LEU A 4 -12.08 -6.81 0.56
C LEU A 4 -10.76 -6.15 0.13
N ILE A 5 -10.55 -4.89 0.52
CA ILE A 5 -9.31 -4.15 0.27
C ILE A 5 -8.13 -4.83 0.94
N THR A 6 -8.29 -5.28 2.19
CA THR A 6 -7.25 -6.01 2.92
C THR A 6 -6.91 -7.32 2.22
N LYS A 7 -7.91 -8.06 1.72
CA LYS A 7 -7.68 -9.24 0.88
C LYS A 7 -6.85 -8.87 -0.34
N HIS A 8 -7.27 -7.89 -1.13
CA HIS A 8 -6.57 -7.46 -2.35
C HIS A 8 -5.15 -6.97 -2.08
N PHE A 9 -4.91 -6.29 -0.95
CA PHE A 9 -3.59 -5.84 -0.52
C PHE A 9 -2.61 -7.01 -0.31
N HIS A 10 -3.11 -8.12 0.24
CA HIS A 10 -2.29 -9.27 0.61
C HIS A 10 -2.10 -10.29 -0.51
N LEU A 11 -2.84 -10.19 -1.61
CA LEU A 11 -2.62 -11.04 -2.78
C LEU A 11 -1.25 -10.77 -3.37
N HIS A 12 -0.60 -11.84 -3.83
CA HIS A 12 0.75 -11.80 -4.39
C HIS A 12 0.98 -13.01 -5.30
N SER A 13 1.77 -12.86 -6.36
CA SER A 13 2.08 -13.92 -7.33
C SER A 13 2.75 -15.14 -6.70
N LEU A 14 3.63 -14.92 -5.72
CA LEU A 14 4.34 -15.96 -4.98
C LEU A 14 3.55 -16.58 -3.82
N ILE A 15 2.34 -16.10 -3.53
CA ILE A 15 1.50 -16.63 -2.45
C ILE A 15 0.35 -17.40 -3.08
N PRO A 16 0.21 -18.71 -2.80
CA PRO A 16 -0.90 -19.48 -3.34
C PRO A 16 -2.23 -19.00 -2.73
N ASN A 17 -3.29 -19.04 -3.54
CA ASN A 17 -4.64 -18.78 -3.07
C ASN A 17 -5.18 -19.98 -2.24
N ASP A 18 -6.37 -19.85 -1.66
CA ASP A 18 -7.05 -20.92 -0.89
C ASP A 18 -7.18 -22.25 -1.67
N SER A 19 -7.19 -22.18 -3.01
CA SER A 19 -7.23 -23.34 -3.93
C SER A 19 -5.83 -23.89 -4.30
N ASN A 20 -4.77 -23.37 -3.69
CA ASN A 20 -3.37 -23.69 -3.95
C ASN A 20 -2.87 -23.37 -5.38
N GLU A 21 -3.54 -22.42 -6.04
CA GLU A 21 -3.18 -21.90 -7.36
C GLU A 21 -2.39 -20.60 -7.23
N TYR A 22 -1.45 -20.39 -8.16
CA TYR A 22 -0.67 -19.16 -8.28
C TYR A 22 -1.20 -18.34 -9.43
N PHE A 23 -1.39 -17.05 -9.19
CA PHE A 23 -1.87 -16.11 -10.20
C PHE A 23 -0.76 -15.18 -10.65
N SER A 24 -0.80 -14.79 -11.92
CA SER A 24 -0.01 -13.68 -12.42
C SER A 24 -0.42 -12.36 -11.76
N THR A 25 0.48 -11.39 -11.72
CA THR A 25 0.22 -10.04 -11.19
C THR A 25 -0.95 -9.37 -11.90
N ASP A 26 -1.07 -9.56 -13.22
CA ASP A 26 -2.18 -9.04 -14.01
C ASP A 26 -3.50 -9.76 -13.71
N GLU A 27 -3.46 -11.07 -13.50
CA GLU A 27 -4.64 -11.86 -13.12
C GLU A 27 -5.16 -11.42 -11.75
N ILE A 28 -4.26 -11.23 -10.78
CA ILE A 28 -4.61 -10.72 -9.45
C ILE A 28 -5.28 -9.36 -9.55
N TRP A 29 -4.76 -8.47 -10.38
CA TRP A 29 -5.35 -7.15 -10.59
C TRP A 29 -6.76 -7.26 -11.19
N ILE A 30 -6.93 -8.04 -12.26
CA ILE A 30 -8.23 -8.23 -12.93
C ILE A 30 -9.25 -8.82 -11.96
N ILE A 31 -8.88 -9.85 -11.21
CA ILE A 31 -9.76 -10.51 -10.22
C ILE A 31 -10.17 -9.50 -9.14
N SER A 32 -9.21 -8.73 -8.61
CA SER A 32 -9.46 -7.75 -7.54
C SER A 32 -10.37 -6.61 -8.01
N VAL A 33 -10.16 -6.10 -9.23
CA VAL A 33 -11.00 -5.07 -9.86
C VAL A 33 -12.41 -5.60 -10.05
N LYS A 34 -12.55 -6.82 -10.59
CA LYS A 34 -13.84 -7.45 -10.83
C LYS A 34 -14.60 -7.70 -9.53
N GLU A 35 -13.93 -8.26 -8.51
CA GLU A 35 -14.53 -8.51 -7.19
C GLU A 35 -15.02 -7.21 -6.55
N MET A 36 -14.26 -6.11 -6.66
CA MET A 36 -14.67 -4.80 -6.15
C MET A 36 -15.83 -4.19 -6.95
N TYR A 37 -15.82 -4.36 -8.26
CA TYR A 37 -16.88 -3.87 -9.16
C TYR A 37 -18.20 -4.62 -8.93
N ASP A 38 -18.17 -5.96 -8.79
CA ASP A 38 -19.32 -6.79 -8.49
C ASP A 38 -19.89 -6.46 -7.10
N PHE A 39 -19.02 -6.24 -6.11
CA PHE A 39 -19.43 -5.74 -4.79
C PHE A 39 -20.14 -4.38 -4.91
N TYR A 40 -19.62 -3.48 -5.75
CA TYR A 40 -20.23 -2.18 -5.99
C TYR A 40 -21.63 -2.31 -6.62
N ILE A 41 -21.81 -3.11 -7.68
CA ILE A 41 -23.11 -3.32 -8.34
C ILE A 41 -24.15 -3.83 -7.34
N LYS A 42 -23.75 -4.76 -6.47
CA LYS A 42 -24.65 -5.37 -5.49
C LYS A 42 -25.21 -4.38 -4.46
N TYR A 43 -24.46 -3.33 -4.11
CA TYR A 43 -24.82 -2.39 -3.04
C TYR A 43 -25.10 -0.95 -3.54
N ASP A 44 -25.07 -0.70 -4.85
CA ASP A 44 -25.32 0.60 -5.51
C ASP A 44 -24.45 1.77 -5.00
N LEU A 45 -23.14 1.53 -4.80
CA LEU A 45 -22.20 2.49 -4.18
C LEU A 45 -21.37 3.30 -5.20
N ARG A 46 -22.02 4.06 -6.10
CA ARG A 46 -21.36 4.61 -7.33
C ARG A 46 -20.21 5.56 -7.03
N ASN A 47 -20.42 6.45 -6.07
CA ASN A 47 -19.43 7.44 -5.67
C ASN A 47 -18.19 6.78 -5.04
N ILE A 48 -18.40 5.69 -4.29
CA ILE A 48 -17.32 4.94 -3.66
C ILE A 48 -16.49 4.23 -4.72
N TRP A 49 -17.14 3.60 -5.70
CA TRP A 49 -16.43 2.97 -6.82
C TRP A 49 -15.59 3.98 -7.59
N ALA A 50 -16.15 5.13 -7.97
CA ALA A 50 -15.41 6.18 -8.68
C ALA A 50 -14.16 6.62 -7.90
N TYR A 51 -14.30 6.83 -6.59
CA TYR A 51 -13.17 7.16 -5.71
C TYR A 51 -12.12 6.04 -5.65
N MET A 52 -12.56 4.80 -5.47
CA MET A 52 -11.67 3.63 -5.36
C MET A 52 -10.93 3.36 -6.67
N TRP A 53 -11.61 3.49 -7.81
CA TRP A 53 -11.00 3.36 -9.12
C TRP A 53 -9.90 4.39 -9.33
N MET A 54 -10.22 5.68 -9.14
CA MET A 54 -9.29 6.78 -9.39
C MET A 54 -8.06 6.73 -8.49
N ASN A 55 -8.21 6.30 -7.24
CA ASN A 55 -7.11 6.33 -6.27
C ASN A 55 -6.34 5.02 -6.16
N TRP A 56 -6.97 3.85 -6.32
CA TRP A 56 -6.35 2.56 -5.96
C TRP A 56 -6.39 1.52 -7.07
N TYR A 57 -7.51 1.37 -7.79
CA TYR A 57 -7.66 0.25 -8.75
C TYR A 57 -7.20 0.58 -10.18
N GLN A 58 -7.04 1.87 -10.52
CA GLN A 58 -6.35 2.27 -11.75
C GLN A 58 -4.93 1.72 -11.76
N LYS A 59 -4.46 1.22 -12.92
CA LYS A 59 -3.18 0.52 -13.04
C LYS A 59 -1.99 1.35 -12.53
N ASP A 60 -1.96 2.65 -12.84
CA ASP A 60 -0.90 3.57 -12.40
C ASP A 60 -0.81 3.68 -10.86
N HIS A 61 -1.95 3.59 -10.19
CA HIS A 61 -2.04 3.70 -8.74
C HIS A 61 -1.93 2.35 -8.04
N TRP A 62 -2.38 1.27 -8.69
CA TRP A 62 -2.29 -0.10 -8.19
C TRP A 62 -0.86 -0.45 -7.77
N ILE A 63 0.11 -0.02 -8.58
CA ILE A 63 1.54 -0.24 -8.36
C ILE A 63 2.03 0.35 -7.03
N LEU A 64 1.37 1.41 -6.53
CA LEU A 64 1.79 2.11 -5.32
C LEU A 64 1.34 1.45 -4.02
N TRP A 65 0.28 0.64 -4.04
CA TRP A 65 -0.29 0.08 -2.81
C TRP A 65 -0.41 -1.44 -2.81
N ALA A 66 -0.64 -2.08 -3.95
CA ALA A 66 -0.85 -3.52 -4.01
C ALA A 66 0.47 -4.28 -4.00
N ARG A 67 0.58 -5.30 -3.15
CA ARG A 67 1.78 -6.15 -3.10
C ARG A 67 1.98 -6.94 -4.40
N ALA A 68 0.89 -7.38 -5.01
CA ALA A 68 0.90 -8.08 -6.30
C ALA A 68 1.46 -7.26 -7.47
N ALA A 69 1.75 -5.97 -7.31
CA ALA A 69 2.36 -5.19 -8.39
C ALA A 69 3.82 -5.58 -8.65
N ASN A 70 4.53 -6.07 -7.64
CA ASN A 70 5.91 -6.51 -7.77
C ASN A 70 5.94 -8.05 -7.71
N SER A 71 6.18 -8.73 -8.84
CA SER A 71 6.08 -10.19 -8.92
C SER A 71 7.21 -10.92 -8.21
N ASP A 72 8.39 -10.30 -8.17
CA ASP A 72 9.65 -10.99 -7.87
C ASP A 72 10.08 -10.79 -6.41
N GLU A 73 9.53 -9.78 -5.74
CA GLU A 73 9.97 -9.36 -4.41
C GLU A 73 8.83 -9.46 -3.37
N LEU A 74 9.03 -10.32 -2.38
CA LEU A 74 8.17 -10.37 -1.20
C LEU A 74 8.75 -9.51 -0.07
N CYS A 75 7.99 -8.50 0.35
CA CYS A 75 8.35 -7.74 1.54
C CYS A 75 8.09 -8.60 2.80
N LEU A 76 9.15 -9.12 3.41
CA LEU A 76 9.10 -9.93 4.64
C LEU A 76 8.70 -9.09 5.86
N PHE A 77 9.04 -7.80 5.86
CA PHE A 77 8.71 -6.88 6.94
C PHE A 77 7.35 -6.21 6.70
N LYS A 78 6.60 -5.97 7.78
CA LYS A 78 5.43 -5.10 7.67
C LYS A 78 5.90 -3.68 7.35
N THR A 79 5.22 -3.00 6.43
CA THR A 79 5.49 -1.59 6.09
C THR A 79 5.47 -0.70 7.33
N THR A 80 4.62 -1.02 8.33
CA THR A 80 4.61 -0.34 9.63
C THR A 80 5.94 -0.45 10.37
N MET A 81 6.63 -1.60 10.31
CA MET A 81 7.93 -1.77 10.96
C MET A 81 9.03 -0.95 10.28
N LEU A 82 9.00 -0.86 8.94
CA LEU A 82 9.93 -0.03 8.16
C LEU A 82 9.70 1.46 8.45
N ILE A 83 8.44 1.89 8.52
CA ILE A 83 8.07 3.26 8.86
C ILE A 83 8.49 3.57 10.30
N GLU A 84 8.18 2.70 11.26
CA GLU A 84 8.58 2.87 12.66
C GLU A 84 10.09 2.92 12.85
N SER A 85 10.86 2.07 12.15
CA SER A 85 12.32 2.08 12.21
C SER A 85 12.88 3.38 11.64
N HIS A 86 12.34 3.88 10.53
CA HIS A 86 12.69 5.18 9.97
C HIS A 86 12.39 6.32 10.95
N TRP A 87 11.19 6.34 11.53
CA TRP A 87 10.81 7.34 12.54
C TRP A 87 11.66 7.26 13.80
N LYS A 88 12.13 6.07 14.19
CA LYS A 88 13.04 5.90 15.32
C LYS A 88 14.35 6.65 15.09
N VAL A 89 14.94 6.55 13.90
CA VAL A 89 16.15 7.32 13.52
C VAL A 89 15.89 8.82 13.64
N VAL A 90 14.78 9.31 13.09
CA VAL A 90 14.42 10.74 13.18
C VAL A 90 14.30 11.19 14.64
N LYS A 91 13.62 10.39 15.46
CA LYS A 91 13.38 10.69 16.88
C LYS A 91 14.65 10.64 17.69
N GLN A 92 15.57 9.70 17.43
CA GLN A 92 16.81 9.56 18.20
C GLN A 92 17.84 10.61 17.80
N ASP A 93 18.00 10.89 16.50
CA ASP A 93 19.12 11.69 16.02
C ASP A 93 18.85 13.19 15.96
N PHE A 94 17.58 13.59 15.82
CA PHE A 94 17.20 14.98 15.58
C PHE A 94 16.35 15.57 16.70
N LEU A 95 15.45 14.80 17.29
CA LEU A 95 14.53 15.30 18.32
C LEU A 95 15.24 15.79 19.61
N PRO A 96 16.34 15.18 20.08
CA PRO A 96 17.07 15.70 21.24
C PRO A 96 17.78 17.03 20.97
N LYS A 97 18.09 17.34 19.70
CA LYS A 97 18.77 18.58 19.29
C LYS A 97 17.82 19.77 19.20
N PHE A 98 16.51 19.52 19.14
CA PHE A 98 15.49 20.55 18.98
C PHE A 98 14.38 20.35 20.01
N PHE A 99 14.22 21.30 20.94
CA PHE A 99 13.18 21.26 21.98
C PHE A 99 11.75 21.12 21.41
N LYS A 100 11.54 21.54 20.15
CA LYS A 100 10.35 21.32 19.34
C LYS A 100 10.70 21.41 17.86
N LEU A 101 10.71 20.29 17.15
CA LEU A 101 10.99 20.27 15.72
C LEU A 101 9.77 20.87 14.96
N ARG A 102 9.96 21.97 14.25
CA ARG A 102 8.93 22.49 13.33
C ARG A 102 8.74 21.53 12.17
N LEU A 103 7.52 21.46 11.63
CA LEU A 103 7.18 20.60 10.47
C LEU A 103 8.12 20.86 9.29
N ASP A 104 8.40 22.13 8.98
CA ASP A 104 9.28 22.49 7.86
C ASP A 104 10.69 21.92 8.01
N LEU A 105 11.25 21.99 9.23
CA LEU A 105 12.57 21.44 9.53
C LEU A 105 12.56 19.91 9.47
N MET A 106 11.47 19.29 9.90
CA MET A 106 11.29 17.84 9.86
C MET A 106 11.24 17.34 8.41
N VAL A 107 10.48 18.02 7.54
CA VAL A 107 10.41 17.74 6.10
C VAL A 107 11.78 17.97 5.43
N PHE A 108 12.46 19.06 5.76
CA PHE A 108 13.81 19.35 5.26
C PHE A 108 14.81 18.23 5.61
N ILE A 109 14.76 17.70 6.84
CA ILE A 109 15.64 16.61 7.28
C ILE A 109 15.32 15.31 6.53
N ILE A 110 14.04 14.96 6.35
CA ILE A 110 13.67 13.76 5.57
C ILE A 110 14.23 13.86 4.16
N ILE A 111 13.93 14.97 3.47
CA ILE A 111 14.26 15.14 2.06
C ILE A 111 15.76 15.20 1.83
N ASN A 112 16.50 15.97 2.65
CA ASN A 112 17.90 16.26 2.36
C ASN A 112 18.91 15.36 3.10
N ARG A 113 18.48 14.56 4.10
CA ARG A 113 19.40 13.76 4.91
C ARG A 113 19.04 12.28 5.04
N LEU A 114 17.78 11.90 4.85
CA LEU A 114 17.32 10.53 5.12
C LEU A 114 16.84 9.78 3.88
N LEU A 115 16.38 10.50 2.85
CA LEU A 115 16.16 9.91 1.54
C LEU A 115 17.51 9.80 0.79
N PRO A 116 17.74 8.68 0.07
CA PRO A 116 18.93 8.50 -0.77
C PRO A 116 18.96 9.45 -1.96
#